data_AF-A0A1H4EVQ3-F1
#
_entry.id   AF-A0A1H4EVQ3-F1
#
_cell.length_a   1.000
_cell.length_b   1.000
_cell.length_c   1.000
_cell.angle_alpha   90.00
_cell.angle_beta   90.00
_cell.angle_gamma   90.00
#
_symmetry.space_group_name_H-M   'P 1'
#
loop_
_entity.id
_entity.type
_entity.pdbx_description
1 polymer ?
#
loop_
_entity_poly.entity_id
_entity_poly.type
_entity_poly.pdbx_seq_one_letter_code
_entity_poly.pdbx_strand_id
1 'polypeptide(L)'
;MSWNLTQYDAKDSGGEAIRWYRVRKTWADAKSKKGAYKILDNAKKCADQNPGYKVFDVDGKVIYEPKAAEPAVKVPFLVKVSISDLNIRTGPGVNHSRAQFCLPGVYTIVAVSEGAGASMWGKLKSGIGWLSIDFCKRV
;
A
#
# COMPACT_ATOMS: atom_id res chain seq x y z
N MET A 1 5.82 -32.85 9.91
CA MET A 1 5.03 -32.63 8.68
C MET A 1 5.69 -31.54 7.86
N SER A 2 6.30 -31.87 6.72
CA SER A 2 6.91 -30.88 5.81
C SER A 2 5.93 -30.60 4.67
N TRP A 3 5.49 -29.36 4.54
CA TRP A 3 4.51 -28.94 3.54
C TRP A 3 5.15 -28.87 2.15
N ASN A 4 4.51 -29.52 1.18
CA ASN A 4 4.96 -29.70 -0.20
C ASN A 4 4.44 -28.57 -1.09
N LEU A 5 5.33 -27.80 -1.72
CA LEU A 5 5.03 -26.50 -2.37
C LEU A 5 5.12 -26.53 -3.90
N THR A 6 4.90 -27.70 -4.54
CA THR A 6 5.16 -27.90 -5.98
C THR A 6 3.93 -27.96 -6.89
N GLN A 7 2.78 -27.41 -6.49
CA GLN A 7 1.57 -27.47 -7.32
C GLN A 7 1.29 -26.24 -8.21
N TYR A 8 2.30 -25.41 -8.51
CA TYR A 8 2.13 -24.25 -9.42
C TYR A 8 3.05 -24.29 -10.65
N ASP A 9 3.34 -25.48 -11.17
CA ASP A 9 3.86 -25.66 -12.53
C ASP A 9 2.83 -26.41 -13.38
N ALA A 10 2.15 -25.70 -14.31
CA ALA A 10 1.80 -26.20 -15.65
C ALA A 10 0.86 -25.22 -16.40
N LYS A 11 1.42 -24.41 -17.29
CA LYS A 11 1.13 -24.52 -18.74
C LYS A 11 2.15 -23.68 -19.51
N ASP A 12 3.12 -24.39 -20.05
CA ASP A 12 4.05 -23.92 -21.05
C ASP A 12 3.28 -23.81 -22.38
N SER A 13 3.15 -22.61 -22.91
CA SER A 13 2.56 -22.36 -24.23
C SER A 13 3.45 -21.38 -25.00
N GLY A 14 4.44 -21.93 -25.71
CA GLY A 14 4.88 -21.39 -27.00
C GLY A 14 5.99 -20.35 -26.97
N GLY A 15 7.22 -20.78 -27.31
CA GLY A 15 8.10 -20.09 -28.26
C GLY A 15 8.67 -18.71 -27.94
N GLU A 16 8.33 -18.07 -26.82
CA GLU A 16 8.95 -16.82 -26.38
C GLU A 16 9.96 -17.08 -25.26
N ALA A 17 11.09 -16.37 -25.29
CA ALA A 17 12.14 -16.47 -24.28
C ALA A 17 11.55 -16.45 -22.86
N ILE A 18 11.88 -17.45 -22.04
CA ILE A 18 11.34 -17.62 -20.68
C ILE A 18 11.58 -16.35 -19.86
N ARG A 19 10.58 -15.48 -19.75
CA ARG A 19 10.68 -14.21 -19.04
C ARG A 19 10.32 -14.42 -17.57
N TRP A 20 11.32 -14.33 -16.70
CA TRP A 20 11.12 -14.46 -15.26
C TRP A 20 10.87 -13.09 -14.62
N TYR A 21 9.80 -13.01 -13.84
CA TYR A 21 9.45 -11.85 -13.03
C TYR A 21 9.97 -12.03 -11.61
N ARG A 22 10.88 -11.15 -11.18
CA ARG A 22 11.53 -11.24 -9.86
C ARG A 22 10.88 -10.31 -8.87
N VAL A 23 10.52 -10.82 -7.70
CA VAL A 23 9.96 -10.03 -6.60
C VAL A 23 11.06 -9.71 -5.60
N ARG A 24 11.44 -8.42 -5.49
CA ARG A 24 12.56 -7.92 -4.67
C ARG A 24 12.21 -6.59 -4.03
N LYS A 25 12.96 -6.15 -3.01
CA LYS A 25 12.84 -4.76 -2.52
C LYS A 25 13.51 -3.78 -3.48
N THR A 26 14.72 -4.12 -3.91
CA THR A 26 15.49 -3.40 -4.93
C THR A 26 16.15 -4.41 -5.86
N TRP A 27 16.50 -3.98 -7.09
CA TRP A 27 17.19 -4.87 -8.02
C TRP A 27 18.59 -5.27 -7.52
N ALA A 28 19.33 -4.27 -7.00
CA ALA A 28 20.70 -4.41 -6.49
C ALA A 28 20.78 -5.35 -5.27
N ASP A 29 19.76 -5.37 -4.41
CA ASP A 29 19.69 -6.31 -3.29
C ASP A 29 19.13 -7.66 -3.75
N ALA A 30 20.02 -8.49 -4.31
CA ALA A 30 19.68 -9.84 -4.73
C ALA A 30 19.22 -10.75 -3.57
N LYS A 31 19.66 -10.48 -2.33
CA LYS A 31 19.27 -11.25 -1.12
C LYS A 31 17.84 -10.94 -0.71
N SER A 32 17.34 -9.75 -1.03
CA SER A 32 15.93 -9.42 -0.80
C SER A 32 14.97 -10.30 -1.59
N LYS A 33 15.40 -11.07 -2.61
CA LYS A 33 14.51 -11.85 -3.49
C LYS A 33 13.54 -12.75 -2.71
N LYS A 34 12.24 -12.42 -2.82
CA LYS A 34 11.15 -13.22 -2.24
C LYS A 34 10.73 -14.37 -3.15
N GLY A 35 10.76 -14.15 -4.47
CA GLY A 35 10.36 -15.15 -5.46
C GLY A 35 10.73 -14.76 -6.89
N ALA A 36 10.63 -15.73 -7.79
CA ALA A 36 10.72 -15.53 -9.23
C ALA A 36 9.62 -16.35 -9.91
N TYR A 37 8.83 -15.72 -10.77
CA TYR A 37 7.62 -16.31 -11.35
C TYR A 37 7.65 -16.19 -12.87
N LYS A 38 7.13 -17.19 -13.57
CA LYS A 38 6.90 -17.11 -15.03
C LYS A 38 5.63 -16.33 -15.38
N ILE A 39 4.67 -16.27 -14.46
CA ILE A 39 3.38 -15.58 -14.62
C ILE A 39 3.43 -14.25 -13.87
N LEU A 40 3.23 -13.13 -14.58
CA LEU A 40 3.29 -11.78 -14.02
C LEU A 40 2.31 -11.59 -12.86
N ASP A 41 1.08 -12.07 -13.00
CA ASP A 41 0.05 -11.88 -11.97
C ASP A 41 0.38 -12.58 -10.66
N ASN A 42 1.09 -13.72 -10.71
CA ASN A 42 1.59 -14.38 -9.50
C ASN A 42 2.70 -13.55 -8.83
N ALA A 43 3.57 -12.91 -9.63
CA ALA A 43 4.57 -12.00 -9.11
C ALA A 43 3.94 -10.76 -8.46
N LYS A 44 2.90 -10.17 -9.08
CA LYS A 44 2.14 -9.04 -8.52
C LYS A 44 1.51 -9.41 -7.18
N LYS A 45 0.78 -10.54 -7.11
CA LYS A 45 0.19 -11.05 -5.86
C LYS A 45 1.24 -11.24 -4.76
N CYS A 46 2.42 -11.79 -5.11
CA CYS A 46 3.51 -11.94 -4.16
C CYS A 46 4.04 -10.58 -3.68
N ALA A 47 4.19 -9.59 -4.56
CA ALA A 47 4.60 -8.25 -4.18
C ALA A 47 3.55 -7.56 -3.29
N ASP A 48 2.25 -7.69 -3.58
CA ASP A 48 1.15 -7.13 -2.79
C ASP A 48 1.09 -7.70 -1.37
N GLN A 49 1.38 -8.99 -1.22
CA GLN A 49 1.41 -9.68 0.08
C GLN A 49 2.66 -9.35 0.91
N ASN A 50 3.69 -8.75 0.31
CA ASN A 50 4.96 -8.45 0.97
C ASN A 50 5.23 -6.94 0.85
N PRO A 51 4.80 -6.12 1.83
CA PRO A 51 5.01 -4.67 1.79
C PRO A 51 6.46 -4.28 1.52
N GLY A 52 6.65 -3.32 0.61
CA GLY A 52 7.98 -2.83 0.20
C GLY A 52 8.67 -3.66 -0.88
N TYR A 53 8.02 -4.70 -1.41
CA TYR A 53 8.52 -5.47 -2.55
C TYR A 53 7.95 -4.93 -3.86
N LYS A 54 8.71 -5.07 -4.94
CA LYS A 54 8.39 -4.68 -6.31
C LYS A 54 8.67 -5.85 -7.25
N VAL A 55 8.01 -5.88 -8.40
CA VAL A 55 8.29 -6.85 -9.46
C VAL A 55 9.22 -6.22 -10.48
N PHE A 56 10.29 -6.93 -10.78
CA PHE A 56 11.31 -6.58 -11.76
C PHE A 56 11.28 -7.59 -12.91
N ASP A 57 11.63 -7.14 -14.12
CA ASP A 57 11.93 -8.04 -15.23
C ASP A 57 13.38 -8.57 -15.17
N VAL A 58 13.81 -9.26 -16.22
CA VAL A 58 15.13 -9.88 -16.32
C VAL A 58 16.26 -8.85 -16.39
N ASP A 59 15.97 -7.65 -16.88
CA ASP A 59 16.91 -6.53 -17.04
C ASP A 59 16.97 -5.67 -15.76
N GLY A 60 16.14 -5.98 -14.77
CA GLY A 60 16.04 -5.22 -13.53
C GLY A 60 15.19 -3.97 -13.63
N LYS A 61 14.36 -3.86 -14.67
CA LYS A 61 13.37 -2.79 -14.79
C LYS A 61 12.18 -3.11 -13.90
N VAL A 62 11.72 -2.13 -13.14
CA VAL A 62 10.50 -2.25 -12.34
C VAL A 62 9.30 -2.27 -13.28
N ILE A 63 8.53 -3.35 -13.23
CA ILE A 63 7.29 -3.52 -14.01
C ILE A 63 6.04 -3.43 -13.15
N TYR A 64 6.19 -3.57 -11.83
CA TYR A 64 5.10 -3.40 -10.88
C TYR A 64 5.64 -2.93 -9.55
N GLU A 65 5.08 -1.83 -9.06
CA GLU A 65 5.22 -1.41 -7.67
C GLU A 65 3.84 -1.52 -7.02
N PRO A 66 3.67 -2.42 -6.04
CA PRO A 66 2.51 -2.38 -5.17
C PRO A 66 2.41 -0.98 -4.59
N LYS A 67 1.21 -0.43 -4.60
CA LYS A 67 0.93 0.77 -3.82
C LYS A 67 1.37 0.48 -2.39
N ALA A 68 2.26 1.32 -1.85
CA ALA A 68 2.76 1.16 -0.49
C ALA A 68 1.57 0.87 0.44
N ALA A 69 1.62 -0.27 1.14
CA ALA A 69 0.59 -0.62 2.09
C ALA A 69 0.55 0.50 3.13
N GLU A 70 -0.52 1.27 3.11
CA GLU A 70 -0.77 2.32 4.10
C GLU A 70 -0.71 1.65 5.49
N PRO A 71 -0.03 2.25 6.49
CA PRO A 71 0.05 1.65 7.82
C PRO A 71 -1.37 1.54 8.39
N ALA A 72 -1.96 0.36 8.24
CA ALA A 72 -3.27 0.07 8.78
C ALA A 72 -3.16 -0.01 10.29
N VAL A 73 -4.02 0.74 10.98
CA VAL A 73 -4.09 0.63 12.44
C VAL A 73 -4.79 -0.67 12.74
N LYS A 74 -4.14 -1.57 13.50
CA LYS A 74 -4.70 -2.89 13.86
C LYS A 74 -6.06 -2.79 14.55
N VAL A 75 -6.30 -1.70 15.28
CA VAL A 75 -7.57 -1.37 15.93
C VAL A 75 -7.99 0.04 15.49
N PRO A 76 -9.08 0.19 14.71
CA PRO A 76 -9.63 1.49 14.40
C PRO A 76 -9.97 2.26 15.67
N PHE A 77 -9.80 3.58 15.65
CA PHE A 77 -10.10 4.43 16.80
C PHE A 77 -10.90 5.66 16.40
N LEU A 78 -11.56 6.27 17.37
CA LEU A 78 -12.40 7.45 17.18
C LEU A 78 -11.62 8.72 17.41
N VAL A 79 -11.89 9.72 16.59
CA VAL A 79 -11.39 11.08 16.76
C VAL A 79 -12.54 12.07 16.64
N LYS A 80 -12.52 13.11 17.46
CA LYS A 80 -13.46 14.22 17.44
C LYS A 80 -12.83 15.41 16.73
N VAL A 81 -13.52 15.90 15.70
CA VAL A 81 -13.21 17.13 14.96
C VAL A 81 -14.11 18.23 15.50
N SER A 82 -13.53 19.33 15.95
CA SER A 82 -14.27 20.49 16.46
C SER A 82 -14.24 21.71 15.53
N ILE A 83 -13.29 21.75 14.60
CA ILE A 83 -13.15 22.84 13.63
C ILE A 83 -14.00 22.57 12.38
N SER A 84 -14.57 23.61 11.79
CA SER A 84 -15.53 23.50 10.68
C SER A 84 -14.89 23.58 9.28
N ASP A 85 -13.62 23.96 9.20
CA ASP A 85 -12.88 24.23 7.97
C ASP A 85 -11.76 23.21 7.71
N LEU A 86 -11.73 22.10 8.46
CA LEU A 86 -10.76 21.02 8.24
C LEU A 86 -10.99 20.38 6.88
N ASN A 87 -9.93 20.20 6.10
CA ASN A 87 -10.00 19.57 4.79
C ASN A 87 -9.77 18.06 4.88
N ILE A 88 -10.60 17.30 4.15
CA ILE A 88 -10.34 15.89 3.81
C ILE A 88 -9.64 15.86 2.45
N ARG A 89 -8.53 15.12 2.36
CA ARG A 89 -7.67 15.03 1.16
C ARG A 89 -7.58 13.61 0.61
N THR A 90 -7.25 13.48 -0.66
CA THR A 90 -7.18 12.18 -1.36
C THR A 90 -5.99 11.31 -0.92
N GLY A 91 -5.03 11.88 -0.19
CA GLY A 91 -3.88 11.20 0.38
C GLY A 91 -3.34 11.91 1.62
N PRO A 92 -2.37 11.30 2.32
CA PRO A 92 -1.77 11.85 3.52
C PRO A 92 -0.83 13.00 3.18
N GLY A 93 -1.34 14.23 3.19
CA GLY A 93 -0.53 15.44 3.00
C GLY A 93 -1.26 16.58 2.32
N VAL A 94 -0.81 17.82 2.56
CA VAL A 94 -1.34 19.02 1.90
C VAL A 94 -1.09 19.08 0.40
N ASN A 95 -0.13 18.29 -0.10
CA ASN A 95 0.17 18.16 -1.53
C ASN A 95 -0.86 17.32 -2.28
N HIS A 96 -1.76 16.62 -1.57
CA HIS A 96 -2.86 15.88 -2.17
C HIS A 96 -4.08 16.78 -2.40
N SER A 97 -4.82 16.50 -3.48
CA SER A 97 -6.05 17.20 -3.83
C SER A 97 -7.07 17.14 -2.68
N ARG A 98 -7.78 18.25 -2.45
CA ARG A 98 -8.90 18.30 -1.52
C ARG A 98 -10.06 17.47 -2.07
N ALA A 99 -10.58 16.54 -1.27
CA ALA A 99 -11.81 15.83 -1.57
C ALA A 99 -13.03 16.66 -1.16
N GLN A 100 -13.11 17.08 0.11
CA GLN A 100 -14.19 17.91 0.65
C GLN A 100 -13.79 18.52 2.01
N PHE A 101 -14.67 19.33 2.59
CA PHE A 101 -14.57 19.77 3.98
C PHE A 101 -15.05 18.67 4.94
N CYS A 102 -14.41 18.60 6.11
CA CYS A 102 -14.81 17.76 7.23
C CYS A 102 -15.74 18.57 8.13
N LEU A 103 -16.97 18.11 8.33
CA LEU A 103 -17.88 18.73 9.29
C LEU A 103 -17.42 18.41 10.73
N PRO A 104 -17.74 19.26 11.72
CA PRO A 104 -17.52 18.91 13.12
C PRO A 104 -18.28 17.63 13.48
N GLY A 105 -17.63 16.71 14.19
CA GLY A 105 -18.20 15.39 14.46
C GLY A 105 -17.20 14.38 14.98
N VAL A 106 -17.64 13.13 15.12
CA VAL A 106 -16.79 12.00 15.52
C VAL A 106 -16.59 11.08 14.33
N TYR A 107 -15.33 10.73 14.07
CA TYR A 107 -14.90 9.97 12.90
C TYR A 107 -14.07 8.76 13.30
N THR A 108 -14.20 7.66 12.55
CA THR A 108 -13.38 6.46 12.74
C THR A 108 -12.16 6.49 11.82
N ILE A 109 -10.97 6.35 12.40
CA ILE A 109 -9.69 6.26 11.70
C ILE A 109 -9.28 4.79 11.54
N VAL A 110 -8.89 4.39 10.33
CA VAL A 110 -8.50 3.00 10.00
C VAL A 110 -7.03 2.84 9.60
N ALA A 111 -6.39 3.91 9.16
CA ALA A 111 -4.96 3.94 8.83
C ALA A 111 -4.38 5.28 9.26
N VAL A 112 -3.10 5.28 9.63
CA VAL A 112 -2.35 6.51 9.92
C VAL A 112 -1.09 6.54 9.07
N SER A 113 -0.74 7.71 8.54
CA SER A 113 0.48 7.91 7.76
C SER A 113 1.06 9.28 8.05
N GLU A 114 2.38 9.36 7.99
CA GLU A 114 3.08 10.64 7.90
C GLU A 114 2.78 11.29 6.55
N GLY A 115 2.82 12.63 6.50
CA GLY A 115 2.51 13.39 5.30
C GLY A 115 2.68 14.89 5.51
N ALA A 116 2.98 15.63 4.44
CA ALA A 116 3.26 17.07 4.52
C ALA A 116 2.12 17.88 5.16
N GLY A 117 2.45 18.85 6.02
CA GLY A 117 1.49 19.80 6.60
C GLY A 117 0.69 19.28 7.81
N ALA A 118 1.06 18.12 8.36
CA ALA A 118 0.62 17.66 9.67
C ALA A 118 1.67 16.68 10.24
N SER A 119 1.65 16.46 11.56
CA SER A 119 2.44 15.40 12.20
C SER A 119 1.92 14.03 11.77
N MET A 120 0.60 13.86 11.73
CA MET A 120 -0.04 12.61 11.29
C MET A 120 -1.33 12.85 10.50
N TRP A 121 -1.56 11.99 9.51
CA TRP A 121 -2.79 11.94 8.73
C TRP A 121 -3.58 10.67 9.06
N GLY A 122 -4.89 10.80 9.25
CA GLY A 122 -5.80 9.71 9.54
C GLY A 122 -6.72 9.42 8.37
N LYS A 123 -6.72 8.17 7.89
CA LYS A 123 -7.65 7.69 6.87
C LYS A 123 -9.00 7.39 7.49
N LEU A 124 -10.06 7.97 6.93
CA LEU A 124 -11.43 7.76 7.36
C LEU A 124 -11.95 6.38 6.96
N LYS A 125 -12.69 5.72 7.87
CA LYS A 125 -13.41 4.46 7.58
C LYS A 125 -14.40 4.59 6.42
N SER A 126 -14.94 5.79 6.19
CA SER A 126 -15.85 6.08 5.07
C SER A 126 -15.18 5.97 3.69
N GLY A 127 -13.84 5.95 3.64
CA GLY A 127 -13.10 5.93 2.37
C GLY A 127 -13.01 7.27 1.64
N ILE A 128 -13.63 8.34 2.19
CA ILE A 128 -13.65 9.68 1.57
C ILE A 128 -12.23 10.26 1.44
N GLY A 129 -11.35 9.96 2.41
CA GLY A 129 -9.96 10.39 2.34
C GLY A 129 -9.29 10.49 3.71
N TRP A 130 -8.31 11.38 3.76
CA TRP A 130 -7.40 11.60 4.88
C TRP A 130 -7.63 12.98 5.48
N LEU A 131 -7.62 13.06 6.81
CA LEU A 131 -7.63 14.33 7.55
C LEU A 131 -6.38 14.44 8.43
N SER A 132 -6.01 15.66 8.79
CA SER A 132 -4.93 15.87 9.75
C SER A 132 -5.41 15.54 11.17
N ILE A 133 -4.70 14.63 11.84
CA ILE A 133 -5.01 14.21 13.21
C ILE A 133 -4.63 15.30 14.23
N ASP A 134 -3.69 16.20 13.88
CA ASP A 134 -3.25 17.30 14.75
C ASP A 134 -4.39 18.24 15.15
N PHE A 135 -5.43 18.33 14.30
CA PHE A 135 -6.63 19.13 14.56
C PHE A 135 -7.79 18.32 15.17
N CYS A 136 -7.52 17.11 15.64
CA CYS A 136 -8.51 16.21 16.21
C CYS A 136 -8.17 15.85 17.66
N LYS A 137 -9.18 15.46 18.44
CA LYS A 137 -9.00 14.88 19.78
C LYS A 137 -9.40 13.42 19.78
N ARG A 138 -8.54 12.52 20.27
CA ARG A 138 -8.88 11.10 20.41
C ARG A 138 -9.97 10.92 21.46
N VAL A 139 -10.91 10.02 21.20
CA VAL A 139 -12.04 9.65 22.08
C VAL A 139 -11.84 8.24 22.60
#